data_AF-A0A4R4T8Y3-F1
#
_entry.id   AF-A0A4R4T8Y3-F1
#
_cell.length_a   1.000
_cell.length_b   1.000
_cell.length_c   1.000
_cell.angle_alpha   90.00
_cell.angle_beta   90.00
_cell.angle_gamma   90.00
#
_symmetry.space_group_name_H-M   'P 1'
#
loop_
_entity.id
_entity.type
_entity.pdbx_description
1 polymer ?
#
loop_
_entity_poly.entity_id
_entity_poly.type
_entity_poly.pdbx_seq_one_letter_code
_entity_poly.pdbx_strand_id
1 'polypeptide(L)'
;MTTRSSGIRHLLRLTSALTVLTPCRGPPAHHKGAPDPPLEAQVKIRNTRVGVVAVTTATSAVVAATLATAPAAFAAPAAPAAPVDHGAVASSLASKLGAQTAGSYLKSGKLVVTVTDADAAQTVRAAGAVPETVARSGAELNRVMAALKRDATVPGTAWAIDADSNQVLLTMDSSVKGAALAKVQAAAAKHGAAVRTERVAGTFKKFTLGGQAIRTGGSRCSLGFNVRSGSTYYFVTAGHCTNIGSTWTDSSGRVLGTRYASSFPGNDYGVVRYTSTPADTRGAVSLYGSGTRDITSAGNATVGQTVYRSGSTTGYRSGRVTALNQTVNYAEGSVSGMIRTTVCAEPGDSGGSLFAGSTALGLTSGGSGNCSWGGTTFFQPVTEVLNRYGLSVY
;
A
#
# COMPACT_ATOMS: atom_id res chain seq x y z
N MET A 1 -11.69 75.28 -16.11
CA MET A 1 -12.62 74.17 -15.80
C MET A 1 -11.94 73.33 -14.71
N THR A 2 -12.01 73.66 -13.41
CA THR A 2 -13.07 73.25 -12.42
C THR A 2 -13.50 71.80 -12.61
N THR A 3 -13.24 70.82 -11.72
CA THR A 3 -13.56 70.64 -10.28
C THR A 3 -12.78 69.39 -9.77
N ARG A 4 -12.11 69.33 -8.61
CA ARG A 4 -12.54 69.11 -7.18
C ARG A 4 -13.42 67.87 -6.90
N SER A 5 -12.92 66.94 -6.08
CA SER A 5 -13.45 66.50 -4.74
C SER A 5 -12.84 65.13 -4.33
N SER A 6 -11.98 65.02 -3.30
CA SER A 6 -12.23 64.90 -1.83
C SER A 6 -12.82 63.56 -1.38
N GLY A 7 -12.05 62.70 -0.73
CA GLY A 7 -12.20 62.33 0.70
C GLY A 7 -12.52 60.83 0.81
N ILE A 8 -12.15 60.00 1.79
CA ILE A 8 -12.08 60.15 3.24
C ILE A 8 -11.17 59.04 3.81
N ARG A 9 -10.48 59.38 4.91
CA ARG A 9 -9.64 58.51 5.74
C ARG A 9 -10.52 57.65 6.67
N HIS A 10 -10.16 56.39 6.91
CA HIS A 10 -10.45 55.75 8.19
C HIS A 10 -9.22 55.02 8.74
N LEU A 11 -8.71 55.61 9.81
CA LEU A 11 -7.83 55.03 10.83
C LEU A 11 -8.59 53.87 11.52
N LEU A 12 -7.96 52.71 11.67
CA LEU A 12 -8.28 51.81 12.78
C LEU A 12 -6.99 51.47 13.53
N ARG A 13 -6.93 51.99 14.76
CA ARG A 13 -5.94 51.69 15.79
C ARG A 13 -6.18 50.26 16.27
N LEU A 14 -5.13 49.44 16.31
CA LEU A 14 -5.06 48.30 17.23
C LEU A 14 -3.89 48.56 18.18
N THR A 15 -4.27 48.85 19.42
CA THR A 15 -3.40 49.01 20.58
C THR A 15 -2.74 47.68 20.94
N SER A 16 -1.41 47.70 20.97
CA SER A 16 -0.57 46.76 21.67
C SER A 16 -0.79 46.87 23.19
N ALA A 17 -0.90 45.75 23.88
CA ALA A 17 -0.60 45.65 25.30
C ALA A 17 0.29 44.43 25.52
N LEU A 18 1.53 44.70 25.92
CA LEU A 18 2.52 43.73 26.32
C LEU A 18 2.92 44.07 27.77
N THR A 19 3.19 43.01 28.54
CA THR A 19 4.14 42.94 29.68
C THR A 19 3.67 43.51 31.05
N VAL A 20 3.98 42.95 32.24
CA VAL A 20 4.95 41.93 32.71
C VAL A 20 4.60 41.41 34.15
N LEU A 21 5.22 40.28 34.58
CA LEU A 21 5.79 39.94 35.93
C LEU A 21 4.82 39.59 37.11
N THR A 22 4.97 38.58 38.01
CA THR A 22 5.96 37.50 38.32
C THR A 22 5.36 36.52 39.40
N PRO A 23 6.10 35.64 40.16
CA PRO A 23 5.85 34.19 40.20
C PRO A 23 5.40 33.64 41.58
N CYS A 24 5.13 32.34 41.69
CA CYS A 24 5.40 31.60 42.93
C CYS A 24 5.82 30.14 42.66
N ARG A 25 6.96 29.79 43.28
CA ARG A 25 7.57 28.46 43.36
C ARG A 25 6.84 27.58 44.39
N GLY A 26 6.83 26.27 44.16
CA GLY A 26 6.67 25.24 45.18
C GLY A 26 7.25 23.90 44.70
N PRO A 27 8.17 23.24 45.43
CA PRO A 27 8.84 22.00 45.01
C PRO A 27 8.02 20.74 45.34
N PRO A 28 8.31 19.56 44.73
CA PRO A 28 7.68 18.31 45.13
C PRO A 28 8.33 17.75 46.40
N ALA A 29 7.49 17.25 47.31
CA ALA A 29 7.89 16.60 48.55
C ALA A 29 8.50 15.22 48.29
N HIS A 30 9.64 14.98 48.95
CA HIS A 30 10.21 13.65 49.19
C HIS A 30 9.33 12.86 50.16
N HIS A 31 9.03 11.60 49.83
CA HIS A 31 8.72 10.58 50.83
C HIS A 31 9.79 9.48 50.81
N LYS A 32 10.41 9.27 51.97
CA LYS A 32 11.33 8.19 52.35
C LYS A 32 10.59 7.10 53.14
N GLY A 33 11.04 5.85 52.98
CA GLY A 33 10.88 4.71 53.91
C GLY A 33 9.63 3.87 53.65
N ALA A 34 9.65 2.53 53.57
CA ALA A 34 10.58 1.49 54.06
C ALA A 34 10.25 0.14 53.33
N PRO A 35 10.71 -1.06 53.77
CA PRO A 35 12.06 -1.60 53.98
C PRO A 35 12.38 -2.83 53.06
N ASP A 36 13.66 -3.18 52.88
CA ASP A 36 14.10 -4.50 52.37
C ASP A 36 14.07 -5.55 53.50
N PRO A 37 13.73 -6.84 53.24
CA PRO A 37 14.75 -7.89 52.91
C PRO A 37 14.17 -9.14 52.16
N PRO A 38 14.86 -10.30 52.02
CA PRO A 38 16.29 -10.59 51.91
C PRO A 38 16.68 -11.36 50.61
N LEU A 39 18.00 -11.57 50.48
CA LEU A 39 18.71 -12.40 49.50
C LEU A 39 18.35 -13.90 49.50
N GLU A 40 18.73 -14.53 48.38
CA GLU A 40 19.04 -15.95 48.12
C GLU A 40 17.93 -16.90 47.65
N ALA A 41 17.94 -17.21 46.34
CA ALA A 41 17.89 -18.58 45.85
C ALA A 41 18.55 -18.67 44.45
N GLN A 42 19.75 -19.25 44.43
CA GLN A 42 20.48 -19.66 43.23
C GLN A 42 19.69 -20.73 42.44
N VAL A 43 19.24 -20.43 41.22
CA VAL A 43 18.76 -21.47 40.29
C VAL A 43 19.90 -21.89 39.37
N LYS A 44 20.48 -23.03 39.72
CA LYS A 44 21.57 -23.73 39.03
C LYS A 44 21.03 -24.38 37.74
N ILE A 45 21.50 -23.90 36.60
CA ILE A 45 21.29 -24.51 35.27
C ILE A 45 21.90 -25.92 35.27
N ARG A 46 21.09 -26.96 35.06
CA ARG A 46 21.57 -28.32 34.77
C ARG A 46 21.45 -28.61 33.28
N ASN A 47 22.58 -28.50 32.57
CA ASN A 47 22.77 -29.15 31.27
C ASN A 47 22.98 -30.65 31.49
N THR A 48 22.08 -31.48 30.98
CA THR A 48 22.28 -32.94 30.94
C THR A 48 22.98 -33.30 29.63
N ARG A 49 24.27 -33.63 29.71
CA ARG A 49 25.01 -34.35 28.66
C ARG A 49 24.74 -35.84 28.87
N VAL A 50 24.17 -36.51 27.86
CA VAL A 50 24.07 -37.97 27.83
C VAL A 50 25.35 -38.50 27.17
N GLY A 51 26.19 -39.15 27.97
CA GLY A 51 27.33 -39.92 27.49
C GLY A 51 26.88 -41.30 27.03
N VAL A 52 27.29 -41.69 25.82
CA VAL A 52 27.11 -43.04 25.27
C VAL A 52 28.24 -43.92 25.82
N VAL A 53 27.87 -44.93 26.60
CA VAL A 53 28.78 -46.01 27.03
C VAL A 53 28.68 -47.12 25.99
N ALA A 54 29.81 -47.44 25.36
CA ALA A 54 29.97 -48.64 24.56
C ALA A 54 30.18 -49.85 25.49
N VAL A 55 29.38 -50.90 25.33
CA VAL A 55 29.65 -52.22 25.91
C VAL A 55 29.65 -53.23 24.76
N THR A 56 30.82 -53.79 24.51
CA THR A 56 31.03 -54.98 23.68
C THR A 56 30.80 -56.22 24.52
N THR A 57 29.85 -57.06 24.14
CA THR A 57 29.91 -58.50 24.44
C THR A 57 29.42 -59.27 23.22
N ALA A 58 30.27 -60.19 22.76
CA ALA A 58 29.93 -61.22 21.79
C ALA A 58 29.32 -62.41 22.54
N THR A 59 28.32 -63.08 21.96
CA THR A 59 28.23 -64.56 21.91
C THR A 59 27.02 -65.03 21.09
N SER A 60 27.34 -65.90 20.14
CA SER A 60 26.66 -67.15 19.77
C SER A 60 25.25 -67.18 19.15
N ALA A 61 25.21 -67.89 18.02
CA ALA A 61 24.10 -68.17 17.12
C ALA A 61 22.92 -68.94 17.73
N VAL A 62 21.71 -68.57 17.30
CA VAL A 62 20.60 -69.51 17.02
C VAL A 62 19.91 -69.04 15.74
N VAL A 63 19.88 -69.93 14.74
CA VAL A 63 19.14 -69.75 13.49
C VAL A 63 17.65 -69.93 13.79
N ALA A 64 16.88 -68.85 13.68
CA ALA A 64 15.43 -68.91 13.57
C ALA A 64 15.03 -68.20 12.27
N ALA A 65 14.65 -68.98 11.26
CA ALA A 65 14.09 -68.48 10.02
C ALA A 65 12.70 -67.92 10.27
N THR A 66 12.61 -66.65 10.64
CA THR A 66 11.37 -65.88 10.57
C THR A 66 11.30 -65.24 9.18
N LEU A 67 10.37 -65.71 8.36
CA LEU A 67 9.92 -64.99 7.16
C LEU A 67 9.26 -63.69 7.60
N ALA A 68 10.06 -62.65 7.82
CA ALA A 68 9.57 -61.30 7.96
C ALA A 68 9.11 -60.82 6.58
N THR A 69 7.80 -60.88 6.32
CA THR A 69 7.19 -60.11 5.25
C THR A 69 7.44 -58.63 5.53
N ALA A 70 8.38 -58.01 4.81
CA ALA A 70 8.55 -56.57 4.84
C ALA A 70 7.23 -55.91 4.41
N PRO A 71 6.69 -54.93 5.15
CA PRO A 71 5.57 -54.16 4.64
C PRO A 71 6.05 -53.43 3.39
N ALA A 72 5.36 -53.62 2.27
CA ALA A 72 5.55 -52.80 1.09
C ALA A 72 5.37 -51.35 1.51
N ALA A 73 6.47 -50.58 1.52
CA ALA A 73 6.42 -49.15 1.71
C ALA A 73 5.64 -48.58 0.52
N PHE A 74 4.37 -48.23 0.73
CA PHE A 74 3.64 -47.40 -0.21
C PHE A 74 4.38 -46.06 -0.26
N ALA A 75 5.14 -45.85 -1.34
CA ALA A 75 5.68 -44.54 -1.65
C ALA A 75 4.49 -43.58 -1.76
N ALA A 76 4.43 -42.60 -0.84
CA ALA A 76 3.45 -41.53 -0.93
C ALA A 76 3.60 -40.86 -2.31
N PRO A 77 2.50 -40.54 -3.02
CA PRO A 77 2.58 -39.83 -4.28
C PRO A 77 3.37 -38.53 -4.05
N ALA A 78 4.39 -38.30 -4.88
CA ALA A 78 5.19 -37.09 -4.82
C ALA A 78 4.25 -35.88 -4.83
N ALA A 79 4.39 -35.00 -3.84
CA ALA A 79 3.66 -33.75 -3.80
C ALA A 79 3.84 -33.05 -5.16
N PRO A 80 2.77 -32.49 -5.76
CA PRO A 80 2.91 -31.75 -7.01
C PRO A 80 3.97 -30.68 -6.82
N ALA A 81 4.93 -30.63 -7.75
CA ALA A 81 6.00 -29.64 -7.73
C ALA A 81 5.40 -28.25 -7.51
N ALA A 82 5.97 -27.49 -6.58
CA ALA A 82 5.52 -26.13 -6.32
C ALA A 82 5.46 -25.36 -7.65
N PRO A 83 4.41 -24.55 -7.90
CA PRO A 83 4.33 -23.75 -9.12
C PRO A 83 5.61 -22.93 -9.29
N VAL A 84 6.20 -22.97 -10.49
CA VAL A 84 7.36 -22.14 -10.79
C VAL A 84 6.95 -20.68 -10.65
N ASP A 85 7.60 -19.93 -9.74
CA ASP A 85 7.39 -18.50 -9.60
C ASP A 85 8.07 -17.77 -10.77
N HIS A 86 7.35 -17.69 -11.90
CA HIS A 86 7.81 -16.99 -13.09
C HIS A 86 8.13 -15.52 -12.82
N GLY A 87 7.50 -14.89 -11.82
CA GLY A 87 7.74 -13.49 -11.47
C GLY A 87 9.11 -13.29 -10.83
N ALA A 88 9.50 -14.19 -9.90
CA ALA A 88 10.82 -14.17 -9.29
C ALA A 88 11.93 -14.43 -10.34
N VAL A 89 11.73 -15.40 -11.23
CA VAL A 89 12.70 -15.72 -12.31
C VAL A 89 12.82 -14.55 -13.29
N ALA A 90 11.70 -13.99 -13.74
CA ALA A 90 11.67 -12.81 -14.62
C ALA A 90 12.41 -11.62 -14.00
N SER A 91 12.15 -11.32 -12.72
CA SER A 91 12.81 -10.22 -12.01
C SER A 91 14.33 -10.43 -11.91
N SER A 92 14.76 -11.65 -11.57
CA SER A 92 16.18 -11.99 -11.50
C SER A 92 16.87 -11.84 -12.86
N LEU A 93 16.24 -12.34 -13.93
CA LEU A 93 16.76 -12.24 -15.29
C LEU A 93 16.79 -10.79 -15.77
N ALA A 94 15.76 -9.99 -15.48
CA ALA A 94 15.75 -8.56 -15.81
C ALA A 94 16.90 -7.81 -15.12
N SER A 95 17.20 -8.12 -13.84
CA SER A 95 18.36 -7.52 -13.15
C SER A 95 19.70 -7.95 -13.74
N LYS A 96 19.85 -9.22 -14.15
CA LYS A 96 21.09 -9.75 -14.72
C LYS A 96 21.36 -9.26 -16.15
N LEU A 97 20.33 -9.26 -16.99
CA LEU A 97 20.44 -8.92 -18.42
C LEU A 97 20.35 -7.41 -18.67
N GLY A 98 19.73 -6.67 -17.75
CA GLY A 98 19.58 -5.22 -17.83
C GLY A 98 18.98 -4.79 -19.18
N ALA A 99 19.71 -3.93 -19.90
CA ALA A 99 19.23 -3.35 -21.15
C ALA A 99 19.30 -4.29 -22.37
N GLN A 100 19.89 -5.48 -22.24
CA GLN A 100 19.96 -6.50 -23.30
C GLN A 100 18.62 -7.22 -23.52
N THR A 101 17.70 -7.14 -22.57
CA THR A 101 16.34 -7.67 -22.70
C THR A 101 15.33 -6.56 -22.91
N ALA A 102 14.36 -6.77 -23.80
CA ALA A 102 13.18 -5.92 -23.92
C ALA A 102 12.08 -6.30 -22.90
N GLY A 103 12.32 -7.30 -22.05
CA GLY A 103 11.39 -7.80 -21.06
C GLY A 103 11.03 -9.26 -21.30
N SER A 104 10.04 -9.72 -20.54
CA SER A 104 9.60 -11.11 -20.52
C SER A 104 8.08 -11.22 -20.52
N TYR A 105 7.56 -12.32 -21.04
CA TYR A 105 6.12 -12.59 -21.11
C TYR A 105 5.86 -14.10 -20.98
N LEU A 106 4.60 -14.49 -20.75
CA LEU A 106 4.21 -15.90 -20.69
C LEU A 106 3.64 -16.36 -22.01
N LYS A 107 4.13 -17.50 -22.50
CA LYS A 107 3.62 -18.17 -23.70
C LYS A 107 3.37 -19.64 -23.38
N SER A 108 2.10 -20.07 -23.45
CA SER A 108 1.69 -21.45 -23.17
C SER A 108 2.23 -22.00 -21.84
N GLY A 109 2.19 -21.18 -20.78
CA GLY A 109 2.65 -21.54 -19.44
C GLY A 109 4.18 -21.50 -19.24
N LYS A 110 4.96 -21.05 -20.21
CA LYS A 110 6.42 -20.88 -20.09
C LYS A 110 6.80 -19.40 -20.05
N LEU A 111 7.78 -19.07 -19.22
CA LEU A 111 8.42 -17.75 -19.21
C LEU A 111 9.32 -17.60 -20.44
N VAL A 112 8.96 -16.67 -21.33
CA VAL A 112 9.78 -16.25 -22.47
C VAL A 112 10.49 -14.95 -22.12
N VAL A 113 11.78 -14.87 -22.39
CA VAL A 113 12.60 -13.66 -22.16
C VAL A 113 13.25 -13.24 -23.46
N THR A 114 12.99 -12.00 -23.86
CA THR A 114 13.54 -11.44 -25.07
C THR A 114 15.03 -11.10 -24.89
N VAL A 115 15.86 -11.42 -25.87
CA VAL A 115 17.31 -11.19 -25.86
C VAL A 115 17.81 -10.81 -27.26
N THR A 116 18.97 -10.18 -27.36
CA THR A 116 19.59 -9.79 -28.64
C THR A 116 20.83 -10.57 -29.01
N ASP A 117 21.39 -11.36 -28.09
CA ASP A 117 22.63 -12.11 -28.28
C ASP A 117 22.60 -13.50 -27.63
N ALA A 118 23.55 -14.34 -28.03
CA ALA A 118 23.62 -15.74 -27.63
C ALA A 118 23.97 -15.94 -26.15
N ASP A 119 24.76 -15.04 -25.55
CA ASP A 119 25.20 -15.12 -24.16
C ASP A 119 24.03 -14.82 -23.20
N ALA A 120 23.25 -13.79 -23.54
CA ALA A 120 21.98 -13.50 -22.88
C ALA A 120 21.01 -14.68 -23.02
N ALA A 121 20.92 -15.28 -24.22
CA ALA A 121 20.07 -16.47 -24.43
C ALA A 121 20.49 -17.65 -23.54
N GLN A 122 21.80 -17.86 -23.35
CA GLN A 122 22.31 -18.91 -22.48
C GLN A 122 21.99 -18.64 -21.00
N THR A 123 22.10 -17.38 -20.57
CA THR A 123 21.71 -16.93 -19.22
C THR A 123 20.24 -17.21 -18.95
N VAL A 124 19.35 -16.97 -19.92
CA VAL A 124 17.92 -17.26 -19.82
C VAL A 124 17.66 -18.76 -19.70
N ARG A 125 18.30 -19.59 -20.53
CA ARG A 125 18.17 -21.07 -20.46
C ARG A 125 18.63 -21.62 -19.11
N ALA A 126 19.75 -21.11 -18.59
CA ALA A 126 20.28 -21.52 -17.29
C ALA A 126 19.33 -21.22 -16.12
N ALA A 127 18.45 -20.23 -16.28
CA ALA A 127 17.41 -19.88 -15.30
C ALA A 127 16.08 -20.64 -15.51
N GLY A 128 16.02 -21.60 -16.44
CA GLY A 128 14.82 -22.39 -16.72
C GLY A 128 13.76 -21.66 -17.55
N ALA A 129 14.11 -20.54 -18.18
CA ALA A 129 13.24 -19.78 -19.06
C ALA A 129 13.59 -20.02 -20.54
N VAL A 130 12.70 -19.60 -21.45
CA VAL A 130 12.86 -19.74 -22.89
C VAL A 130 13.37 -18.42 -23.48
N PRO A 131 14.58 -18.37 -24.06
CA PRO A 131 15.03 -17.16 -24.74
C PRO A 131 14.31 -17.00 -26.07
N GLU A 132 13.96 -15.76 -26.40
CA GLU A 132 13.52 -15.37 -27.73
C GLU A 132 14.43 -14.28 -28.28
N THR A 133 15.07 -14.55 -29.41
CA THR A 133 15.91 -13.55 -30.05
C THR A 133 15.04 -12.52 -30.76
N VAL A 134 15.21 -11.26 -30.41
CA VAL A 134 14.42 -10.14 -30.96
C VAL A 134 15.33 -9.10 -31.61
N ALA A 135 14.76 -8.28 -32.49
CA ALA A 135 15.52 -7.27 -33.23
C ALA A 135 15.94 -6.07 -32.36
N ARG A 136 15.09 -5.66 -31.40
CA ARG A 136 15.30 -4.46 -30.59
C ARG A 136 15.62 -4.83 -29.15
N SER A 137 16.71 -4.27 -28.64
CA SER A 137 17.09 -4.38 -27.23
C SER A 137 16.18 -3.53 -26.34
N GLY A 138 16.20 -3.80 -25.03
CA GLY A 138 15.58 -2.91 -24.04
C GLY A 138 16.17 -1.51 -24.09
N ALA A 139 17.47 -1.36 -24.34
CA ALA A 139 18.12 -0.06 -24.53
C ALA A 139 17.51 0.74 -25.68
N GLU A 140 17.20 0.09 -26.79
CA GLU A 140 16.56 0.73 -27.94
C GLU A 140 15.13 1.15 -27.63
N LEU A 141 14.31 0.26 -27.09
CA LEU A 141 12.91 0.56 -26.76
C LEU A 141 12.79 1.60 -25.63
N ASN A 142 13.73 1.64 -24.68
CA ASN A 142 13.81 2.70 -23.68
C ASN A 142 14.10 4.08 -24.30
N ARG A 143 14.93 4.16 -25.35
CA ARG A 143 15.15 5.40 -26.10
C ARG A 143 13.88 5.86 -26.82
N VAL A 144 13.10 4.92 -27.37
CA VAL A 144 11.78 5.21 -27.95
C VAL A 144 10.81 5.73 -26.89
N MET A 145 10.69 5.09 -25.73
CA MET A 145 9.83 5.57 -24.63
C MET A 145 10.25 6.97 -24.15
N ALA A 146 11.55 7.26 -24.07
CA ALA A 146 12.05 8.58 -23.70
C ALA A 146 11.69 9.65 -24.75
N ALA A 147 11.70 9.31 -26.04
CA ALA A 147 11.27 10.20 -27.11
C ALA A 147 9.76 10.46 -27.08
N LEU A 148 8.94 9.42 -26.92
CA LEU A 148 7.49 9.55 -26.74
C LEU A 148 7.13 10.41 -25.51
N LYS A 149 7.86 10.27 -24.41
CA LYS A 149 7.69 11.14 -23.23
C LYS A 149 7.88 12.62 -23.55
N ARG A 150 8.83 12.98 -24.42
CA ARG A 150 9.04 14.37 -24.84
C ARG A 150 7.98 14.83 -25.84
N ASP A 151 7.65 14.00 -26.81
CA ASP A 151 6.95 14.44 -28.01
C ASP A 151 5.44 14.12 -28.01
N ALA A 152 5.01 13.08 -27.27
CA ALA A 152 3.66 12.50 -27.32
C ALA A 152 2.87 12.60 -25.99
N THR A 153 3.42 13.25 -24.96
CA THR A 153 2.71 13.42 -23.68
C THR A 153 1.51 14.34 -23.85
N VAL A 154 0.30 13.75 -23.75
CA VAL A 154 -1.00 14.42 -23.79
C VAL A 154 -1.94 13.66 -22.83
N PRO A 155 -2.86 14.32 -22.09
CA PRO A 155 -3.87 13.60 -21.32
C PRO A 155 -4.61 12.56 -22.17
N GLY A 156 -4.76 11.34 -21.65
CA GLY A 156 -5.38 10.23 -22.36
C GLY A 156 -4.42 9.34 -23.16
N THR A 157 -3.10 9.53 -23.05
CA THR A 157 -2.09 8.62 -23.60
C THR A 157 -1.34 7.81 -22.53
N ALA A 158 -0.93 6.60 -22.89
CA ALA A 158 -0.06 5.72 -22.09
C ALA A 158 0.88 4.94 -23.02
N TRP A 159 2.04 4.52 -22.53
CA TRP A 159 2.91 3.63 -23.31
C TRP A 159 3.75 2.72 -22.41
N ALA A 160 4.08 1.55 -22.94
CA ALA A 160 4.97 0.57 -22.32
C ALA A 160 5.68 -0.26 -23.40
N ILE A 161 6.78 -0.92 -23.02
CA ILE A 161 7.36 -1.97 -23.86
C ILE A 161 6.43 -3.18 -23.83
N ASP A 162 6.05 -3.64 -25.01
CA ASP A 162 5.39 -4.91 -25.25
C ASP A 162 6.46 -5.92 -25.71
N ALA A 163 6.89 -6.77 -24.78
CA ALA A 163 7.98 -7.71 -25.01
C ALA A 163 7.63 -8.79 -26.04
N ASP A 164 6.37 -9.23 -26.11
CA ASP A 164 5.90 -10.26 -27.05
C ASP A 164 5.98 -9.76 -28.50
N SER A 165 5.58 -8.51 -28.75
CA SER A 165 5.69 -7.90 -30.09
C SER A 165 7.04 -7.20 -30.37
N ASN A 166 7.92 -7.09 -29.37
CA ASN A 166 9.18 -6.34 -29.42
C ASN A 166 9.01 -4.88 -29.93
N GLN A 167 7.98 -4.21 -29.40
CA GLN A 167 7.56 -2.84 -29.74
C GLN A 167 7.27 -2.02 -28.48
N VAL A 168 7.16 -0.70 -28.61
CA VAL A 168 6.47 0.14 -27.64
C VAL A 168 5.00 0.23 -28.04
N LEU A 169 4.10 -0.24 -27.18
CA LEU A 169 2.66 -0.04 -27.33
C LEU A 169 2.31 1.34 -26.81
N LEU A 170 1.81 2.22 -27.68
CA LEU A 170 1.25 3.52 -27.33
C LEU A 170 -0.28 3.43 -27.39
N THR A 171 -0.92 3.51 -26.24
CA THR A 171 -2.38 3.43 -26.10
C THR A 171 -2.96 4.83 -25.94
N MET A 172 -4.07 5.10 -26.64
CA MET A 172 -4.82 6.35 -26.57
C MET A 172 -6.27 6.06 -26.23
N ASP A 173 -6.80 6.78 -25.25
CA ASP A 173 -8.22 6.70 -24.92
C ASP A 173 -9.09 7.53 -25.89
N SER A 174 -10.40 7.53 -25.67
CA SER A 174 -11.37 8.22 -26.52
C SER A 174 -11.32 9.75 -26.44
N SER A 175 -10.66 10.33 -25.43
CA SER A 175 -10.53 11.79 -25.26
C SER A 175 -9.44 12.40 -26.15
N VAL A 176 -8.46 11.62 -26.60
CA VAL A 176 -7.40 12.06 -27.52
C VAL A 176 -7.99 12.24 -28.92
N LYS A 177 -8.27 13.49 -29.32
CA LYS A 177 -8.89 13.86 -30.61
C LYS A 177 -8.21 15.10 -31.23
N GLY A 178 -8.53 15.41 -32.48
CA GLY A 178 -8.09 16.64 -33.16
C GLY A 178 -6.57 16.83 -33.15
N ALA A 179 -6.10 18.04 -32.81
CA ALA A 179 -4.68 18.37 -32.78
C ALA A 179 -3.85 17.49 -31.82
N ALA A 180 -4.44 17.06 -30.70
CA ALA A 180 -3.80 16.15 -29.76
C ALA A 180 -3.54 14.78 -30.41
N LEU A 181 -4.53 14.23 -31.13
CA LEU A 181 -4.37 12.98 -31.86
C LEU A 181 -3.31 13.10 -32.96
N ALA A 182 -3.35 14.18 -33.74
CA ALA A 182 -2.36 14.43 -34.79
C ALA A 182 -0.93 14.53 -34.23
N LYS A 183 -0.74 15.22 -33.10
CA LYS A 183 0.55 15.30 -32.40
C LYS A 183 1.06 13.93 -31.97
N VAL A 184 0.22 13.13 -31.32
CA VAL A 184 0.58 11.80 -30.81
C VAL A 184 0.92 10.84 -31.96
N GLN A 185 0.12 10.86 -33.03
CA GLN A 185 0.37 10.05 -34.23
C GLN A 185 1.66 10.46 -34.94
N ALA A 186 1.93 11.77 -35.09
CA ALA A 186 3.16 12.26 -35.68
C ALA A 186 4.40 11.87 -34.86
N ALA A 187 4.31 11.93 -33.53
CA ALA A 187 5.38 11.49 -32.64
C ALA A 187 5.63 9.97 -32.76
N ALA A 188 4.57 9.15 -32.80
CA ALA A 188 4.69 7.71 -33.00
C ALA A 188 5.30 7.37 -34.38
N ALA A 189 4.90 8.08 -35.44
CA ALA A 189 5.38 7.85 -36.80
C ALA A 189 6.90 8.01 -36.97
N LYS A 190 7.54 8.89 -36.18
CA LYS A 190 9.01 9.06 -36.16
C LYS A 190 9.76 7.78 -35.80
N HIS A 191 9.11 6.84 -35.14
CA HIS A 191 9.69 5.59 -34.64
C HIS A 191 9.32 4.36 -35.49
N GLY A 192 8.52 4.54 -36.55
CA GLY A 192 8.15 3.48 -37.48
C GLY A 192 7.66 2.21 -36.79
N ALA A 193 8.21 1.06 -37.20
CA ALA A 193 7.84 -0.25 -36.67
C ALA A 193 8.21 -0.49 -35.19
N ALA A 194 8.91 0.44 -34.53
CA ALA A 194 9.20 0.33 -33.10
C ALA A 194 8.02 0.76 -32.21
N VAL A 195 7.01 1.45 -32.75
CA VAL A 195 5.82 1.88 -31.99
C VAL A 195 4.56 1.34 -32.66
N ARG A 196 3.74 0.66 -31.87
CA ARG A 196 2.37 0.27 -32.25
C ARG A 196 1.39 1.17 -31.53
N THR A 197 0.42 1.71 -32.25
CA THR A 197 -0.63 2.54 -31.65
C THR A 197 -1.90 1.73 -31.42
N GLU A 198 -2.58 1.97 -30.31
CA GLU A 198 -3.85 1.32 -29.96
C GLU A 198 -4.85 2.36 -29.48
N ARG A 199 -6.13 2.17 -29.86
CA ARG A 199 -7.25 2.99 -29.41
C ARG A 199 -8.10 2.16 -28.47
N VAL A 200 -8.40 2.71 -27.29
CA VAL A 200 -9.29 2.08 -26.31
C VAL A 200 -10.53 2.92 -26.08
N ALA A 201 -11.65 2.26 -25.77
CA ALA A 201 -12.89 2.94 -25.41
C ALA A 201 -12.79 3.61 -24.03
N GLY A 202 -13.59 4.65 -23.80
CA GLY A 202 -13.61 5.38 -22.52
C GLY A 202 -12.46 6.39 -22.38
N THR A 203 -12.30 6.94 -21.18
CA THR A 203 -11.23 7.90 -20.85
C THR A 203 -10.41 7.33 -19.70
N PHE A 204 -9.09 7.45 -19.77
CA PHE A 204 -8.19 7.15 -18.66
C PHE A 204 -8.55 8.04 -17.49
N LYS A 205 -8.91 7.41 -16.38
CA LYS A 205 -9.27 8.08 -15.14
C LYS A 205 -8.44 7.47 -14.02
N LYS A 206 -8.02 8.32 -13.10
CA LYS A 206 -7.48 7.84 -11.82
C LYS A 206 -8.68 7.29 -11.04
N PHE A 207 -8.64 6.01 -10.70
CA PHE A 207 -9.62 5.45 -9.76
C PHE A 207 -9.47 6.14 -8.42
N THR A 208 -10.59 6.41 -7.74
CA THR A 208 -10.62 6.93 -6.38
C THR A 208 -10.62 5.73 -5.44
N LEU A 209 -9.44 5.24 -5.05
CA LEU A 209 -9.27 4.00 -4.29
C LEU A 209 -8.90 4.25 -2.83
N GLY A 210 -9.13 3.26 -1.97
CA GLY A 210 -8.58 3.24 -0.62
C GLY A 210 -7.06 3.48 -0.62
N GLY A 211 -6.57 4.21 0.37
CA GLY A 211 -5.20 4.65 0.53
C GLY A 211 -4.81 5.92 -0.23
N GLN A 212 -5.55 6.33 -1.27
CA GLN A 212 -5.19 7.52 -2.06
C GLN A 212 -5.48 8.84 -1.35
N ALA A 213 -4.82 9.91 -1.82
CA ALA A 213 -4.95 11.24 -1.26
C ALA A 213 -6.35 11.83 -1.49
N ILE A 214 -6.93 12.33 -0.41
CA ILE A 214 -8.13 13.17 -0.40
C ILE A 214 -7.80 14.48 0.31
N ARG A 215 -8.44 15.58 -0.10
CA ARG A 215 -8.12 16.93 0.38
C ARG A 215 -9.37 17.68 0.80
N THR A 216 -9.22 18.48 1.85
CA THR A 216 -10.23 19.44 2.31
C THR A 216 -9.53 20.59 3.02
N GLY A 217 -10.01 21.83 2.86
CA GLY A 217 -9.47 23.00 3.57
C GLY A 217 -7.95 23.18 3.48
N GLY A 218 -7.33 22.82 2.34
CA GLY A 218 -5.87 22.84 2.16
C GLY A 218 -5.10 21.67 2.81
N SER A 219 -5.77 20.87 3.64
CA SER A 219 -5.20 19.68 4.28
C SER A 219 -5.29 18.44 3.40
N ARG A 220 -4.39 17.48 3.61
CA ARG A 220 -4.38 16.18 2.93
C ARG A 220 -4.56 15.06 3.94
N CYS A 221 -5.49 14.17 3.66
CA CYS A 221 -5.69 12.89 4.32
C CYS A 221 -5.71 11.77 3.28
N SER A 222 -6.03 10.57 3.71
CA SER A 222 -6.15 9.39 2.87
C SER A 222 -7.57 8.81 2.91
N LEU A 223 -8.03 8.31 1.77
CA LEU A 223 -9.29 7.57 1.68
C LEU A 223 -9.14 6.22 2.37
N GLY A 224 -10.10 5.83 3.20
CA GLY A 224 -10.09 4.53 3.87
C GLY A 224 -10.65 3.45 2.97
N PHE A 225 -11.97 3.39 2.85
CA PHE A 225 -12.65 2.43 1.98
C PHE A 225 -13.81 3.11 1.26
N ASN A 226 -14.01 2.75 0.00
CA ASN A 226 -15.28 3.01 -0.67
C ASN A 226 -16.33 2.05 -0.12
N VAL A 227 -17.50 2.60 0.19
CA VAL A 227 -18.60 1.87 0.82
C VAL A 227 -19.91 2.36 0.23
N ARG A 228 -20.99 1.62 0.44
CA ARG A 228 -22.31 2.00 -0.06
C ARG A 228 -23.41 1.67 0.93
N SER A 229 -24.54 2.34 0.76
CA SER A 229 -25.83 1.94 1.33
C SER A 229 -26.86 1.98 0.21
N GLY A 230 -27.41 0.82 -0.14
CA GLY A 230 -28.23 0.66 -1.35
C GLY A 230 -27.48 1.14 -2.60
N SER A 231 -28.07 2.09 -3.33
CA SER A 231 -27.50 2.71 -4.52
C SER A 231 -26.66 3.96 -4.25
N THR A 232 -26.51 4.37 -2.98
CA THR A 232 -25.74 5.56 -2.60
C THR A 232 -24.32 5.18 -2.19
N TYR A 233 -23.34 5.88 -2.76
CA TYR A 233 -21.92 5.63 -2.54
C TYR A 233 -21.30 6.67 -1.59
N TYR A 234 -20.40 6.17 -0.77
CA TYR A 234 -19.65 6.94 0.21
C TYR A 234 -18.20 6.47 0.21
N PHE A 235 -17.35 7.24 0.87
CA PHE A 235 -16.10 6.72 1.39
C PHE A 235 -15.96 7.05 2.86
N VAL A 236 -15.27 6.17 3.59
CA VAL A 236 -14.90 6.40 4.99
C VAL A 236 -13.46 6.86 5.09
N THR A 237 -13.19 7.73 6.06
CA THR A 237 -11.86 8.26 6.38
C THR A 237 -11.82 8.60 7.88
N ALA A 238 -10.77 9.26 8.37
CA ALA A 238 -10.66 9.64 9.78
C ALA A 238 -11.60 10.81 10.14
N GLY A 239 -12.08 10.83 11.38
CA GLY A 239 -12.98 11.85 11.90
C GLY A 239 -12.27 13.19 12.09
N HIS A 240 -11.04 13.19 12.59
CA HIS A 240 -10.23 14.41 12.70
C HIS A 240 -10.00 15.06 11.34
N CYS A 241 -9.91 14.26 10.27
CA CYS A 241 -9.84 14.74 8.89
C CYS A 241 -11.15 15.39 8.44
N THR A 242 -12.30 14.74 8.65
CA THR A 242 -13.62 15.29 8.31
C THR A 242 -14.01 16.49 9.16
N ASN A 243 -13.41 16.72 10.32
CA ASN A 243 -13.63 17.94 11.10
C ASN A 243 -13.01 19.19 10.46
N ILE A 244 -11.98 19.05 9.61
CA ILE A 244 -11.30 20.18 8.94
C ILE A 244 -12.22 20.90 7.94
N GLY A 245 -13.05 20.15 7.21
CA GLY A 245 -13.91 20.72 6.17
C GLY A 245 -14.97 19.77 5.65
N SER A 246 -15.98 20.34 4.99
CA SER A 246 -17.13 19.60 4.48
C SER A 246 -16.94 19.10 3.05
N THR A 247 -16.28 19.86 2.17
CA THR A 247 -16.07 19.47 0.76
C THR A 247 -14.75 18.74 0.59
N TRP A 248 -14.79 17.62 -0.14
CA TRP A 248 -13.63 16.76 -0.36
C TRP A 248 -13.28 16.64 -1.83
N THR A 249 -11.98 16.74 -2.13
CA THR A 249 -11.44 16.61 -3.49
C THR A 249 -10.38 15.52 -3.58
N ASP A 250 -10.13 15.03 -4.79
CA ASP A 250 -8.98 14.16 -5.07
C ASP A 250 -7.69 14.98 -5.31
N SER A 251 -6.58 14.28 -5.56
CA SER A 251 -5.29 14.90 -5.88
C SER A 251 -5.27 15.81 -7.13
N SER A 252 -6.25 15.69 -8.03
CA SER A 252 -6.42 16.56 -9.21
C SER A 252 -7.27 17.81 -8.93
N GLY A 253 -7.85 17.92 -7.73
CA GLY A 253 -8.76 19.00 -7.36
C GLY A 253 -10.22 18.75 -7.74
N ARG A 254 -10.54 17.59 -8.34
CA ARG A 254 -11.93 17.21 -8.63
C ARG A 254 -12.68 16.97 -7.32
N VAL A 255 -13.87 17.56 -7.20
CA VAL A 255 -14.78 17.31 -6.08
C VAL A 255 -15.25 15.86 -6.10
N LEU A 256 -15.00 15.16 -5.01
CA LEU A 256 -15.45 13.79 -4.78
C LEU A 256 -16.80 13.79 -4.07
N GLY A 257 -16.95 14.59 -3.03
CA GLY A 257 -18.06 14.42 -2.10
C GLY A 257 -18.15 15.49 -1.03
N THR A 258 -19.20 15.39 -0.24
CA THR A 258 -19.43 16.23 0.94
C THR A 258 -19.55 15.35 2.18
N ARG A 259 -18.99 15.82 3.29
CA ARG A 259 -19.07 15.18 4.61
C ARG A 259 -20.52 14.90 4.95
N TYR A 260 -20.81 13.63 5.16
CA TYR A 260 -22.10 13.13 5.60
C TYR A 260 -22.14 13.00 7.13
N ALA A 261 -21.06 12.48 7.72
CA ALA A 261 -20.93 12.35 9.16
C ALA A 261 -19.46 12.45 9.61
N SER A 262 -19.25 12.76 10.89
CA SER A 262 -17.93 12.82 11.52
C SER A 262 -18.07 12.49 13.01
N SER A 263 -17.06 11.84 13.59
CA SER A 263 -16.95 11.60 15.03
C SER A 263 -15.48 11.65 15.43
N PHE A 264 -15.08 12.72 16.13
CA PHE A 264 -13.75 12.91 16.73
C PHE A 264 -13.78 14.11 17.70
N PRO A 265 -13.21 14.00 18.93
CA PRO A 265 -12.63 12.79 19.55
C PRO A 265 -13.71 11.80 20.02
N GLY A 266 -13.36 10.85 20.90
CA GLY A 266 -14.18 9.71 21.32
C GLY A 266 -13.99 8.50 20.40
N ASN A 267 -14.28 8.73 19.12
CA ASN A 267 -13.97 7.85 17.99
C ASN A 267 -13.08 8.60 16.99
N ASP A 268 -12.64 7.95 15.92
CA ASP A 268 -11.94 8.65 14.83
C ASP A 268 -12.36 8.13 13.45
N TYR A 269 -13.60 8.40 13.05
CA TYR A 269 -14.10 8.13 11.71
C TYR A 269 -14.92 9.30 11.14
N GLY A 270 -14.95 9.35 9.81
CA GLY A 270 -15.76 10.24 9.01
C GLY A 270 -16.36 9.52 7.82
N VAL A 271 -17.54 9.95 7.40
CA VAL A 271 -18.23 9.46 6.20
C VAL A 271 -18.39 10.62 5.25
N VAL A 272 -17.99 10.43 4.00
CA VAL A 272 -18.18 11.42 2.93
C VAL A 272 -19.05 10.79 1.86
N ARG A 273 -20.17 11.45 1.53
CA ARG A 273 -21.07 11.03 0.46
C ARG A 273 -20.52 11.54 -0.87
N TYR A 274 -20.40 10.66 -1.86
CA TYR A 274 -20.01 11.06 -3.21
C TYR A 274 -21.07 11.98 -3.85
N THR A 275 -20.66 13.05 -4.55
CA THR A 275 -21.57 14.00 -5.21
C THR A 275 -22.22 13.42 -6.46
N SER A 276 -21.52 12.54 -7.17
CA SER A 276 -22.03 11.72 -8.26
C SER A 276 -21.48 10.32 -8.08
N THR A 277 -22.26 9.27 -8.39
CA THR A 277 -21.78 7.88 -8.36
C THR A 277 -20.70 7.73 -9.43
N PRO A 278 -19.41 7.69 -9.08
CA PRO A 278 -18.38 7.70 -10.09
C PRO A 278 -18.25 6.28 -10.66
N ALA A 279 -18.30 6.12 -11.99
CA ALA A 279 -17.98 4.85 -12.67
C ALA A 279 -16.56 4.33 -12.32
N ASP A 280 -15.75 5.18 -11.69
CA ASP A 280 -14.40 4.95 -11.17
C ASP A 280 -14.33 4.60 -9.68
N THR A 281 -15.45 4.50 -8.94
CA THR A 281 -15.44 4.01 -7.56
C THR A 281 -15.52 2.50 -7.50
N ARG A 282 -14.42 1.87 -7.07
CA ARG A 282 -14.31 0.44 -6.82
C ARG A 282 -14.11 0.21 -5.32
N GLY A 283 -14.67 -0.84 -4.74
CA GLY A 283 -14.35 -1.25 -3.36
C GLY A 283 -12.96 -1.88 -3.28
N ALA A 284 -11.93 -1.15 -3.71
CA ALA A 284 -10.56 -1.61 -3.73
C ALA A 284 -9.63 -0.57 -3.09
N VAL A 285 -8.49 -1.07 -2.61
CA VAL A 285 -7.40 -0.31 -2.01
C VAL A 285 -6.23 -0.26 -2.99
N SER A 286 -5.65 0.92 -3.18
CA SER A 286 -4.40 1.10 -3.91
C SER A 286 -3.24 0.46 -3.16
N LEU A 287 -2.49 -0.42 -3.81
CA LEU A 287 -1.19 -0.92 -3.34
C LEU A 287 -0.05 -0.12 -3.98
N TYR A 288 -0.37 1.03 -4.59
CA TYR A 288 0.56 1.88 -5.33
C TYR A 288 1.27 1.11 -6.45
N GLY A 289 2.60 1.08 -6.47
CA GLY A 289 3.37 0.34 -7.48
C GLY A 289 3.11 -1.17 -7.48
N SER A 290 2.41 -1.70 -6.48
CA SER A 290 2.08 -3.13 -6.36
C SER A 290 0.65 -3.47 -6.81
N GLY A 291 -0.05 -2.54 -7.48
CA GLY A 291 -1.39 -2.77 -8.04
C GLY A 291 -2.52 -2.37 -7.09
N THR A 292 -3.60 -3.16 -7.05
CA THR A 292 -4.79 -2.90 -6.25
C THR A 292 -5.26 -4.15 -5.53
N ARG A 293 -5.82 -4.00 -4.32
CA ARG A 293 -6.47 -5.07 -3.57
C ARG A 293 -7.98 -4.84 -3.54
N ASP A 294 -8.73 -5.80 -4.06
CA ASP A 294 -10.19 -5.83 -3.92
C ASP A 294 -10.60 -6.13 -2.47
N ILE A 295 -11.60 -5.41 -1.95
CA ILE A 295 -12.09 -5.48 -0.57
C ILE A 295 -13.55 -5.93 -0.58
N THR A 296 -13.76 -7.19 -0.23
CA THR A 296 -15.06 -7.87 -0.37
C THR A 296 -15.76 -8.07 0.97
N SER A 297 -15.07 -7.83 2.09
CA SER A 297 -15.60 -8.02 3.44
C SER A 297 -15.03 -6.99 4.42
N ALA A 298 -15.72 -6.81 5.55
CA ALA A 298 -15.21 -6.06 6.70
C ALA A 298 -15.26 -6.95 7.94
N GLY A 299 -14.29 -6.79 8.83
CA GLY A 299 -14.16 -7.61 10.03
C GLY A 299 -13.31 -6.97 11.11
N ASN A 300 -13.22 -7.63 12.25
CA ASN A 300 -12.42 -7.17 13.36
C ASN A 300 -10.98 -7.71 13.25
N ALA A 301 -10.01 -6.87 13.62
CA ALA A 301 -8.61 -7.28 13.68
C ALA A 301 -8.36 -8.26 14.85
N THR A 302 -7.34 -9.11 14.73
CA THR A 302 -6.92 -10.04 15.80
C THR A 302 -5.47 -9.75 16.19
N VAL A 303 -5.13 -9.82 17.48
CA VAL A 303 -3.74 -9.65 17.95
C VAL A 303 -2.82 -10.69 17.29
N GLY A 304 -1.65 -10.26 16.83
CA GLY A 304 -0.69 -11.09 16.08
C GLY A 304 -0.93 -11.15 14.57
N GLN A 305 -2.12 -10.76 14.10
CA GLN A 305 -2.49 -10.75 12.68
C GLN A 305 -1.54 -9.87 11.87
N THR A 306 -1.04 -10.41 10.76
CA THR A 306 -0.35 -9.60 9.75
C THR A 306 -1.37 -8.72 9.04
N VAL A 307 -1.07 -7.42 9.00
CA VAL A 307 -1.96 -6.41 8.43
C VAL A 307 -1.18 -5.49 7.51
N TYR A 308 -1.91 -4.88 6.59
CA TYR A 308 -1.38 -3.95 5.62
C TYR A 308 -2.11 -2.62 5.71
N ARG A 309 -1.35 -1.53 5.57
CA ARG A 309 -1.89 -0.17 5.49
C ARG A 309 -1.61 0.41 4.12
N SER A 310 -2.55 1.17 3.59
CA SER A 310 -2.33 2.05 2.45
C SER A 310 -2.67 3.49 2.82
N GLY A 311 -1.78 4.44 2.50
CA GLY A 311 -1.97 5.86 2.79
C GLY A 311 -1.14 6.75 1.86
N SER A 312 -1.55 7.99 1.72
CA SER A 312 -1.08 8.90 0.69
C SER A 312 0.28 9.54 0.93
N THR A 313 0.85 9.40 2.13
CA THR A 313 2.20 9.89 2.43
C THR A 313 3.23 8.79 2.22
N THR A 314 3.05 7.66 2.90
CA THR A 314 4.06 6.61 2.95
C THR A 314 3.68 5.37 2.12
N GLY A 315 2.57 5.43 1.40
CA GLY A 315 2.17 4.38 0.47
C GLY A 315 1.68 3.11 1.17
N TYR A 316 2.00 1.97 0.54
CA TYR A 316 1.66 0.63 1.02
C TYR A 316 2.72 0.11 2.00
N ARG A 317 2.29 -0.27 3.21
CA ARG A 317 3.14 -0.77 4.30
C ARG A 317 2.51 -1.97 4.99
N SER A 318 3.32 -2.77 5.66
CA SER A 318 2.86 -3.95 6.41
C SER A 318 3.36 -3.92 7.86
N GLY A 319 2.75 -4.75 8.69
CA GLY A 319 3.08 -4.88 10.10
C GLY A 319 2.16 -5.88 10.79
N ARG A 320 2.09 -5.81 12.12
CA ARG A 320 1.25 -6.70 12.94
C ARG A 320 0.39 -5.93 13.91
N VAL A 321 -0.78 -6.48 14.20
CA VAL A 321 -1.62 -6.04 15.32
C VAL A 321 -0.95 -6.47 16.62
N THR A 322 -0.77 -5.54 17.56
CA THR A 322 -0.11 -5.78 18.84
C THR A 322 -1.06 -5.64 20.03
N ALA A 323 -2.13 -4.88 19.89
CA ALA A 323 -3.20 -4.80 20.88
C ALA A 323 -4.52 -4.33 20.24
N LEU A 324 -5.63 -4.59 20.93
CA LEU A 324 -6.97 -4.13 20.60
C LEU A 324 -7.54 -3.32 21.77
N ASN A 325 -8.65 -2.61 21.56
CA ASN A 325 -9.35 -1.81 22.56
C ASN A 325 -8.45 -0.79 23.28
N GLN A 326 -7.52 -0.19 22.54
CA GLN A 326 -6.61 0.81 23.09
C GLN A 326 -7.34 2.16 23.21
N THR A 327 -7.06 2.86 24.31
CA THR A 327 -7.42 4.27 24.45
C THR A 327 -6.21 5.13 24.18
N VAL A 328 -6.33 6.05 23.22
CA VAL A 328 -5.28 6.99 22.81
C VAL A 328 -5.71 8.38 23.25
N ASN A 329 -4.85 9.09 23.97
CA ASN A 329 -5.12 10.45 24.42
C ASN A 329 -4.39 11.43 23.50
N TYR A 330 -5.12 12.03 22.56
CA TYR A 330 -4.62 13.12 21.72
C TYR A 330 -4.80 14.47 22.43
N ALA A 331 -4.20 15.53 21.87
CA ALA A 331 -4.35 16.89 22.43
C ALA A 331 -5.82 17.36 22.38
N GLU A 332 -6.58 16.89 21.40
CA GLU A 332 -7.98 17.20 21.16
C GLU A 332 -8.93 16.37 22.04
N GLY A 333 -8.46 15.28 22.63
CA GLY A 333 -9.23 14.39 23.50
C GLY A 333 -8.89 12.90 23.34
N SER A 334 -9.53 12.07 24.17
CA SER A 334 -9.35 10.62 24.15
C SER A 334 -10.16 9.96 23.05
N VAL A 335 -9.57 8.96 22.40
CA VAL A 335 -10.21 8.07 21.42
C VAL A 335 -10.06 6.62 21.92
N SER A 336 -11.15 5.87 22.02
CA SER A 336 -11.17 4.52 22.60
C SER A 336 -11.47 3.43 21.56
N GLY A 337 -11.26 2.16 21.91
CA GLY A 337 -11.59 1.03 21.02
C GLY A 337 -10.57 0.79 19.90
N MET A 338 -9.38 1.40 19.98
CA MET A 338 -8.44 1.44 18.86
C MET A 338 -7.64 0.14 18.69
N ILE A 339 -7.30 -0.15 17.43
CA ILE A 339 -6.37 -1.21 17.04
C ILE A 339 -4.95 -0.63 17.10
N ARG A 340 -4.03 -1.25 17.84
CA ARG A 340 -2.60 -0.88 17.85
C ARG A 340 -1.82 -1.81 16.95
N THR A 341 -0.93 -1.25 16.14
CA THR A 341 -0.08 -2.03 15.23
C THR A 341 1.37 -1.53 15.22
N THR A 342 2.25 -2.33 14.62
CA THR A 342 3.63 -1.95 14.28
C THR A 342 3.76 -1.30 12.89
N VAL A 343 2.65 -1.12 12.16
CA VAL A 343 2.69 -0.53 10.81
C VAL A 343 3.08 0.94 10.96
N CYS A 344 4.11 1.39 10.25
CA CYS A 344 4.47 2.81 10.27
C CYS A 344 3.44 3.67 9.52
N ALA A 345 3.28 4.92 9.95
CA ALA A 345 2.47 5.95 9.30
C ALA A 345 3.03 7.34 9.60
N GLU A 346 2.75 8.30 8.72
CA GLU A 346 3.19 9.69 8.84
C GLU A 346 2.06 10.67 8.53
N PRO A 347 2.20 11.97 8.86
CA PRO A 347 1.17 12.98 8.59
C PRO A 347 0.64 12.92 7.16
N GLY A 348 -0.68 12.81 7.02
CA GLY A 348 -1.39 12.62 5.75
C GLY A 348 -1.76 11.17 5.41
N ASP A 349 -1.22 10.17 6.12
CA ASP A 349 -1.73 8.78 6.05
C ASP A 349 -3.04 8.59 6.81
N SER A 350 -3.41 9.55 7.67
CA SER A 350 -4.68 9.59 8.39
C SER A 350 -5.87 9.31 7.48
N GLY A 351 -6.78 8.46 7.96
CA GLY A 351 -7.93 7.93 7.25
C GLY A 351 -7.64 6.76 6.32
N GLY A 352 -6.36 6.47 6.02
CA GLY A 352 -5.95 5.41 5.11
C GLY A 352 -6.33 4.01 5.60
N SER A 353 -6.52 3.09 4.64
CA SER A 353 -7.01 1.73 4.86
C SER A 353 -6.06 0.89 5.70
N LEU A 354 -6.58 0.12 6.66
CA LEU A 354 -5.94 -1.04 7.27
C LEU A 354 -6.72 -2.31 6.90
N PHE A 355 -6.06 -3.31 6.33
CA PHE A 355 -6.71 -4.51 5.81
C PHE A 355 -5.83 -5.75 5.92
N ALA A 356 -6.44 -6.93 5.81
CA ALA A 356 -5.76 -8.22 5.66
C ALA A 356 -6.46 -9.03 4.56
N GLY A 357 -5.71 -9.46 3.53
CA GLY A 357 -6.33 -10.07 2.35
C GLY A 357 -7.35 -9.12 1.72
N SER A 358 -8.59 -9.57 1.59
CA SER A 358 -9.73 -8.78 1.08
C SER A 358 -10.67 -8.29 2.19
N THR A 359 -10.22 -8.29 3.45
CA THR A 359 -11.00 -7.85 4.61
C THR A 359 -10.55 -6.48 5.09
N ALA A 360 -11.46 -5.50 5.10
CA ALA A 360 -11.27 -4.20 5.73
C ALA A 360 -11.28 -4.34 7.26
N LEU A 361 -10.30 -3.74 7.94
CA LEU A 361 -10.12 -3.84 9.39
C LEU A 361 -10.21 -2.50 10.10
N GLY A 362 -9.62 -1.43 9.53
CA GLY A 362 -9.60 -0.14 10.21
C GLY A 362 -9.16 1.05 9.36
N LEU A 363 -9.23 2.23 9.97
CA LEU A 363 -8.89 3.53 9.40
C LEU A 363 -7.73 4.13 10.20
N THR A 364 -6.68 4.59 9.53
CA THR A 364 -5.50 5.18 10.19
C THR A 364 -5.91 6.41 10.99
N SER A 365 -5.65 6.43 12.30
CA SER A 365 -5.97 7.58 13.16
C SER A 365 -4.73 8.44 13.38
N GLY A 366 -3.72 7.87 14.03
CA GLY A 366 -2.47 8.54 14.32
C GLY A 366 -1.51 7.61 15.04
N GLY A 367 -0.37 8.14 15.49
CA GLY A 367 0.66 7.31 16.09
C GLY A 367 1.90 8.08 16.50
N SER A 368 2.96 7.34 16.79
CA SER A 368 4.30 7.85 17.10
C SER A 368 5.35 7.14 16.24
N GLY A 369 6.49 7.80 16.04
CA GLY A 369 7.57 7.32 15.19
C GLY A 369 7.39 7.73 13.72
N ASN A 370 8.05 7.02 12.80
CA ASN A 370 7.98 7.27 11.36
C ASN A 370 8.34 6.01 10.55
N CYS A 371 8.30 6.10 9.23
CA CYS A 371 8.62 4.95 8.37
C CYS A 371 10.13 4.68 8.18
N SER A 372 11.01 5.45 8.81
CA SER A 372 12.47 5.21 8.81
C SER A 372 12.94 4.37 10.00
N TRP A 373 12.43 4.65 11.19
CA TRP A 373 12.84 3.98 12.44
C TRP A 373 11.74 3.09 13.06
N GLY A 374 10.59 3.03 12.40
CA GLY A 374 9.41 2.35 12.92
C GLY A 374 8.62 3.22 13.89
N GLY A 375 7.58 2.63 14.47
CA GLY A 375 6.65 3.36 15.30
C GLY A 375 5.47 2.53 15.76
N THR A 376 4.57 3.19 16.46
CA THR A 376 3.26 2.66 16.82
C THR A 376 2.20 3.44 16.07
N THR A 377 1.29 2.76 15.39
CA THR A 377 0.13 3.42 14.76
C THR A 377 -1.16 2.78 15.23
N PHE A 378 -2.14 3.64 15.48
CA PHE A 378 -3.48 3.30 15.96
C PHE A 378 -4.51 3.48 14.84
N PHE A 379 -5.49 2.60 14.83
CA PHE A 379 -6.52 2.56 13.81
C PHE A 379 -7.90 2.43 14.45
N GLN A 380 -8.85 3.20 13.94
CA GLN A 380 -10.27 3.08 14.26
C GLN A 380 -10.82 1.83 13.58
N PRO A 381 -11.46 0.87 14.30
CA PRO A 381 -12.14 -0.26 13.68
C PRO A 381 -13.16 0.21 12.63
N VAL A 382 -13.06 -0.34 11.41
CA VAL A 382 -13.94 0.08 10.30
C VAL A 382 -15.37 -0.43 10.51
N THR A 383 -15.53 -1.59 11.16
CA THR A 383 -16.83 -2.21 11.46
C THR A 383 -17.74 -1.27 12.26
N GLU A 384 -17.20 -0.41 13.12
CA GLU A 384 -17.98 0.54 13.90
C GLU A 384 -18.71 1.56 13.02
N VAL A 385 -17.99 2.25 12.12
CA VAL A 385 -18.60 3.25 11.22
C VAL A 385 -19.54 2.59 10.21
N LEU A 386 -19.21 1.37 9.76
CA LEU A 386 -20.08 0.62 8.84
C LEU A 386 -21.41 0.28 9.49
N ASN A 387 -21.38 -0.30 10.70
CA ASN A 387 -22.59 -0.68 11.43
C ASN A 387 -23.42 0.54 11.81
N ARG A 388 -22.77 1.62 12.26
CA ARG A 388 -23.48 2.85 12.69
C ARG A 388 -24.32 3.47 11.58
N TYR A 389 -23.86 3.43 10.34
CA TYR A 389 -24.50 4.10 9.21
C TYR A 389 -25.12 3.15 8.17
N GLY A 390 -25.16 1.84 8.46
CA GLY A 390 -25.70 0.85 7.52
C GLY A 390 -24.95 0.83 6.18
N LEU A 391 -23.61 0.92 6.25
CA LEU A 391 -22.71 0.94 5.10
C LEU A 391 -22.06 -0.44 4.90
N SER A 392 -21.82 -0.82 3.65
CA SER A 392 -21.06 -2.03 3.31
C SER A 392 -19.91 -1.69 2.37
N VAL A 393 -18.79 -2.41 2.50
CA VAL A 393 -17.83 -2.55 1.38
C VAL A 393 -18.51 -3.30 0.22
N TYR A 394 -17.93 -3.26 -0.99
CA TYR A 394 -18.57 -3.82 -2.18
C TYR A 394 -17.61 -4.23 -3.28
#